data_AF-A0ABD3N533-F1
#
_entry.id   AF-A0ABD3N533-F1
#
_cell.length_a   1.000
_cell.length_b   1.000
_cell.length_c   1.000
_cell.angle_alpha   90.00
_cell.angle_beta   90.00
_cell.angle_gamma   90.00
#
_symmetry.space_group_name_H-M   'P 1'
#
loop_
_entity.id
_entity.type
_entity.pdbx_description
1 polymer ?
#
loop_
_entity_poly.entity_id
_entity_poly.type
_entity_poly.pdbx_seq_one_letter_code
_entity_poly.pdbx_strand_id
1 'polypeptide(L)'
;MTWKTISFLSLLIASFVTTSLSSASTSIPFTTIDKGQFSGIDNAVTEVYRTATEFENFWTRHRSTSPDNNGSNNTPNVDFSKEMVIAVCMGVKNTGGYDIGITSVDRGDNVNDANTVAVNFMTSSPSGMVTDVLTQPYHIIRLDVPTTTTTSDNNLEIVFVGSVDPVSQPPPPTTMKFIITVADDADKDAIRSEIEKLAAVTHVEVMSSLPFLFVDFDLNKIGRKEAKELLGKVKGVNTVEADS
;
A
#
# COMPACT_ATOMS: atom_id res chain seq x y z
N MET A 1 67.32 -23.23 -25.77
CA MET A 1 66.84 -22.06 -24.99
C MET A 1 65.54 -21.58 -25.58
N THR A 2 64.45 -21.87 -24.88
CA THR A 2 63.07 -21.53 -25.23
C THR A 2 62.69 -20.18 -24.63
N TRP A 3 62.01 -19.30 -25.37
CA TRP A 3 61.05 -18.38 -24.77
C TRP A 3 59.90 -18.09 -25.73
N LYS A 4 58.68 -18.46 -25.31
CA LYS A 4 57.38 -18.14 -25.89
C LYS A 4 56.95 -16.72 -25.48
N THR A 5 56.73 -15.80 -26.41
CA THR A 5 56.04 -14.54 -26.09
C THR A 5 54.53 -14.77 -26.06
N ILE A 6 53.92 -14.34 -24.96
CA ILE A 6 52.51 -14.48 -24.59
C ILE A 6 51.75 -13.31 -25.23
N SER A 7 50.70 -13.62 -25.99
CA SER A 7 49.78 -12.62 -26.54
C SER A 7 48.71 -12.32 -25.49
N PHE A 8 48.65 -11.07 -25.01
CA PHE A 8 47.64 -10.59 -24.08
C PHE A 8 46.34 -10.28 -24.85
N LEU A 9 45.30 -11.07 -24.57
CA LEU A 9 43.94 -10.83 -25.05
C LEU A 9 43.31 -9.70 -24.22
N SER A 10 43.07 -8.55 -24.87
CA SER A 10 42.40 -7.40 -24.28
C SER A 10 40.92 -7.73 -24.07
N LEU A 11 40.47 -7.67 -22.80
CA LEU A 11 39.09 -7.93 -22.39
C LEU A 11 38.30 -6.61 -22.41
N LEU A 12 37.35 -6.48 -23.34
CA LEU A 12 36.44 -5.34 -23.45
C LEU A 12 35.34 -5.47 -22.39
N ILE A 13 35.37 -4.67 -21.32
CA ILE A 13 34.33 -4.64 -20.29
C ILE A 13 33.21 -3.71 -20.79
N ALA A 14 32.12 -4.29 -21.28
CA ALA A 14 30.90 -3.55 -21.60
C ALA A 14 30.19 -3.19 -20.27
N SER A 15 30.20 -1.91 -19.91
CA SER A 15 29.48 -1.39 -18.74
C SER A 15 27.99 -1.32 -19.07
N PHE A 16 27.21 -2.27 -18.58
CA PHE A 16 25.75 -2.22 -18.63
C PHE A 16 25.28 -1.22 -17.57
N VAL A 17 24.88 -0.03 -18.00
CA VAL A 17 24.17 0.93 -17.15
C VAL A 17 22.74 0.40 -16.99
N THR A 18 22.51 -0.36 -15.92
CA THR A 18 21.15 -0.79 -15.53
C THR A 18 20.40 0.43 -15.00
N THR A 19 19.57 1.02 -15.84
CA THR A 19 18.63 2.06 -15.42
C THR A 19 17.48 1.36 -14.69
N SER A 20 17.47 1.42 -13.37
CA SER A 20 16.35 0.91 -12.57
C SER A 20 15.11 1.76 -12.86
N LEU A 21 14.09 1.20 -13.48
CA LEU A 21 12.77 1.83 -13.53
C LEU A 21 12.14 1.68 -12.14
N SER A 22 12.04 2.79 -11.41
CA SER A 22 11.21 2.84 -10.21
C SER A 22 9.74 2.81 -10.66
N SER A 23 9.00 1.76 -10.28
CA SER A 23 7.55 1.72 -10.47
C SER A 23 6.92 2.88 -9.71
N ALA A 24 6.42 3.86 -10.45
CA ALA A 24 5.74 5.01 -9.88
C ALA A 24 4.31 4.58 -9.49
N SER A 25 4.07 4.39 -8.19
CA SER A 25 2.71 4.31 -7.66
C SER A 25 1.94 5.54 -8.14
N THR A 26 0.88 5.34 -8.91
CA THR A 26 0.09 6.45 -9.46
C THR A 26 -0.77 7.03 -8.33
N SER A 27 -0.33 8.16 -7.80
CA SER A 27 -1.10 8.91 -6.80
C SER A 27 -2.35 9.51 -7.43
N ILE A 28 -3.50 9.30 -6.81
CA ILE A 28 -4.78 9.88 -7.20
C ILE A 28 -4.93 11.21 -6.46
N PRO A 29 -5.09 12.34 -7.17
CA PRO A 29 -5.33 13.62 -6.52
C PRO A 29 -6.68 13.60 -5.81
N PHE A 30 -6.74 14.23 -4.64
CA PHE A 30 -7.97 14.44 -3.90
C PHE A 30 -8.06 15.89 -3.43
N THR A 31 -9.28 16.30 -3.07
CA THR A 31 -9.56 17.60 -2.48
C THR A 31 -10.13 17.41 -1.09
N THR A 32 -9.55 18.06 -0.09
CA THR A 32 -10.16 18.15 1.25
C THR A 32 -11.47 18.92 1.17
N ILE A 33 -12.55 18.27 1.59
CA ILE A 33 -13.86 18.89 1.72
C ILE A 33 -13.99 19.52 3.11
N ASP A 34 -13.54 18.79 4.13
CA ASP A 34 -13.62 19.23 5.52
C ASP A 34 -12.56 18.52 6.37
N LYS A 35 -11.98 19.24 7.31
CA LYS A 35 -11.00 18.71 8.25
C LYS A 35 -11.08 19.52 9.54
N GLY A 36 -11.14 18.83 10.67
CA GLY A 36 -11.28 19.54 11.94
C GLY A 36 -11.21 18.66 13.16
N GLN A 37 -11.56 19.28 14.28
CA GLN A 37 -11.47 18.72 15.63
C GLN A 37 -12.84 18.49 16.27
N PHE A 38 -13.92 18.88 15.59
CA PHE A 38 -15.29 18.80 16.09
C PHE A 38 -16.22 18.18 15.05
N SER A 39 -16.62 16.95 15.33
CA SER A 39 -17.60 16.18 14.59
C SER A 39 -18.77 15.84 15.54
N GLY A 40 -19.75 15.09 15.05
CA GLY A 40 -20.74 14.33 15.82
C GLY A 40 -20.64 12.82 15.61
N ILE A 41 -19.44 12.36 15.25
CA ILE A 41 -19.12 10.95 15.07
C ILE A 41 -18.36 10.46 16.29
N ASP A 42 -19.05 9.68 17.13
CA ASP A 42 -18.51 9.29 18.44
C ASP A 42 -17.48 8.16 18.38
N ASN A 43 -17.58 7.29 17.37
CA ASN A 43 -16.69 6.14 17.19
C ASN A 43 -15.69 6.38 16.06
N ALA A 44 -14.52 5.76 16.14
CA ALA A 44 -13.58 5.79 15.02
C ALA A 44 -14.19 5.07 13.82
N VAL A 45 -14.17 5.71 12.64
CA VAL A 45 -14.72 5.15 11.41
C VAL A 45 -13.84 5.49 10.20
N THR A 46 -13.85 4.59 9.23
CA THR A 46 -13.30 4.77 7.90
C THR A 46 -14.41 4.41 6.91
N GLU A 47 -15.00 5.40 6.25
CA GLU A 47 -16.19 5.22 5.42
C GLU A 47 -15.97 5.79 4.02
N VAL A 48 -16.61 5.16 3.03
CA VAL A 48 -16.62 5.57 1.62
C VAL A 48 -18.05 5.80 1.22
N TYR A 49 -18.33 6.94 0.60
CA TYR A 49 -19.65 7.30 0.10
C TYR A 49 -19.61 7.43 -1.41
N ARG A 50 -20.48 6.68 -2.09
CA ARG A 50 -20.58 6.65 -3.55
C ARG A 50 -21.85 7.29 -4.07
N THR A 51 -22.75 7.68 -3.17
CA THR A 51 -24.02 8.31 -3.50
C THR A 51 -24.24 9.56 -2.65
N ALA A 52 -24.99 10.51 -3.20
CA ALA A 52 -25.38 11.73 -2.49
C ALA A 52 -26.15 11.40 -1.20
N THR A 53 -27.07 10.44 -1.24
CA THR A 53 -27.88 10.06 -0.08
C THR A 53 -27.05 9.48 1.06
N GLU A 54 -26.08 8.60 0.78
CA GLU A 54 -25.19 8.07 1.82
C GLU A 54 -24.35 9.18 2.45
N PHE A 55 -23.79 10.06 1.61
CA PHE A 55 -22.97 11.17 2.09
C PHE A 55 -23.78 12.19 2.89
N GLU A 56 -25.00 12.54 2.47
CA GLU A 56 -25.90 13.44 3.20
C GLU A 56 -26.26 12.90 4.59
N ASN A 57 -26.51 11.59 4.70
CA ASN A 57 -26.77 10.93 5.97
C ASN A 57 -25.54 10.98 6.89
N PHE A 58 -24.35 10.72 6.36
CA PHE A 58 -23.11 10.92 7.12
C PHE A 58 -22.91 12.38 7.52
N TRP A 59 -23.04 13.30 6.58
CA TRP A 59 -22.81 14.73 6.79
C TRP A 59 -23.71 15.29 7.90
N THR A 60 -24.97 14.86 7.92
CA THR A 60 -25.92 15.22 8.98
C THR A 60 -25.45 14.75 10.36
N ARG A 61 -24.96 13.50 10.47
CA ARG A 61 -24.38 12.98 11.73
C ARG A 61 -23.11 13.75 12.11
N HIS A 62 -22.19 13.90 11.16
CA HIS A 62 -20.92 14.60 11.30
C HIS A 62 -21.07 16.04 11.80
N ARG A 63 -22.10 16.75 11.35
CA ARG A 63 -22.34 18.16 11.71
C ARG A 63 -23.23 18.34 12.95
N SER A 64 -23.79 17.25 13.51
CA SER A 64 -24.83 17.32 14.54
C SER A 64 -24.41 18.05 15.83
N THR A 65 -23.13 17.97 16.21
CA THR A 65 -22.58 18.56 17.44
C THR A 65 -21.47 19.57 17.16
N SER A 66 -21.26 19.97 15.90
CA SER A 66 -20.18 20.87 15.55
C SER A 66 -20.49 22.32 15.97
N PRO A 67 -19.58 23.04 16.62
CA PRO A 67 -19.83 24.37 17.18
C PRO A 67 -20.04 25.47 16.13
N ASP A 68 -19.65 25.23 14.87
CA ASP A 68 -19.88 26.09 13.71
C ASP A 68 -21.17 25.73 12.95
N ASN A 69 -22.06 24.93 13.54
CA ASN A 69 -23.41 24.67 13.03
C ASN A 69 -24.26 25.94 13.13
N ASN A 70 -24.07 26.86 12.18
CA ASN A 70 -24.91 28.06 12.01
C ASN A 70 -26.22 27.74 11.27
N GLY A 71 -26.82 26.58 11.54
CA GLY A 71 -28.11 26.16 10.95
C GLY A 71 -28.07 25.80 9.46
N SER A 72 -26.97 26.05 8.75
CA SER A 72 -26.76 25.56 7.38
C SER A 72 -25.95 24.27 7.40
N ASN A 73 -26.64 23.13 7.50
CA ASN A 73 -26.09 21.83 7.11
C ASN A 73 -25.95 21.77 5.59
N ASN A 74 -25.19 22.69 4.99
CA ASN A 74 -24.99 22.68 3.55
C ASN A 74 -24.01 21.55 3.22
N THR A 75 -24.55 20.37 2.93
CA THR A 75 -23.77 19.25 2.44
C THR A 75 -22.97 19.69 1.22
N PRO A 76 -21.64 19.47 1.19
CA PRO A 76 -20.79 19.81 0.06
C PRO A 76 -21.33 19.22 -1.24
N ASN A 77 -21.39 20.04 -2.29
CA ASN A 77 -21.82 19.59 -3.61
C ASN A 77 -20.73 18.73 -4.26
N VAL A 78 -21.01 17.45 -4.43
CA VAL A 78 -20.12 16.43 -5.02
C VAL A 78 -20.85 15.77 -6.18
N ASP A 79 -20.19 15.68 -7.33
CA ASP A 79 -20.76 15.00 -8.51
C ASP A 79 -20.50 13.50 -8.39
N PHE A 80 -21.37 12.77 -7.70
CA PHE A 80 -21.23 11.32 -7.48
C PHE A 80 -21.28 10.47 -8.76
N SER A 81 -21.55 11.06 -9.94
CA SER A 81 -21.35 10.38 -11.22
C SER A 81 -19.87 10.28 -11.63
N LYS A 82 -19.01 11.11 -11.03
CA LYS A 82 -17.58 11.23 -11.33
C LYS A 82 -16.70 11.17 -10.12
N GLU A 83 -17.21 11.45 -8.92
CA GLU A 83 -16.47 11.56 -7.68
C GLU A 83 -17.00 10.59 -6.63
N MET A 84 -16.15 10.27 -5.64
CA MET A 84 -16.58 9.65 -4.40
C MET A 84 -16.05 10.45 -3.21
N VAL A 85 -16.62 10.22 -2.02
CA VAL A 85 -16.17 10.84 -0.78
C VAL A 85 -15.59 9.79 0.15
N ILE A 86 -14.52 10.15 0.83
CA ILE A 86 -13.84 9.30 1.81
C ILE A 86 -13.73 10.08 3.11
N ALA A 87 -14.10 9.44 4.22
CA ALA A 87 -14.02 10.02 5.55
C ALA A 87 -13.21 9.12 6.49
N VAL A 88 -12.29 9.73 7.23
CA VAL A 88 -11.62 9.10 8.38
C VAL A 88 -11.91 9.92 9.63
N CYS A 89 -12.40 9.27 10.67
CA CYS A 89 -12.76 9.90 11.94
C CYS A 89 -12.13 9.13 13.10
N MET A 90 -11.62 9.83 14.13
CA MET A 90 -11.00 9.21 15.31
C MET A 90 -11.99 8.88 16.44
N GLY A 91 -13.24 9.30 16.31
CA GLY A 91 -14.20 9.27 17.41
C GLY A 91 -13.84 10.23 18.53
N VAL A 92 -14.51 10.09 19.68
CA VAL A 92 -14.31 10.93 20.86
C VAL A 92 -12.89 10.83 21.43
N LYS A 93 -12.29 11.98 21.71
CA LYS A 93 -11.04 12.16 22.45
C LYS A 93 -11.27 13.13 23.61
N ASN A 94 -10.82 12.75 24.80
CA ASN A 94 -11.04 13.50 26.03
C ASN A 94 -10.16 14.75 26.19
N THR A 95 -9.23 14.98 25.27
CA THR A 95 -8.37 16.18 25.25
C THR A 95 -8.22 16.69 23.82
N GLY A 96 -7.72 17.90 23.69
CA GLY A 96 -7.21 18.42 22.42
C GLY A 96 -5.84 17.81 22.05
N GLY A 97 -5.39 18.11 20.83
CA GLY A 97 -4.06 17.75 20.33
C GLY A 97 -3.96 16.39 19.63
N TYR A 98 -5.09 15.70 19.45
CA TYR A 98 -5.18 14.59 18.51
C TYR A 98 -5.41 15.11 17.09
N ASP A 99 -4.84 14.45 16.08
CA ASP A 99 -5.16 14.76 14.68
C ASP A 99 -5.26 13.47 13.86
N ILE A 100 -6.02 13.55 12.78
CA ILE A 100 -6.08 12.52 11.74
C ILE A 100 -6.04 13.19 10.38
N GLY A 101 -5.27 12.62 9.46
CA GLY A 101 -5.19 13.15 8.11
C GLY A 101 -4.93 12.06 7.08
N ILE A 102 -5.80 11.97 6.08
CA ILE A 102 -5.48 11.32 4.80
C ILE A 102 -4.27 12.04 4.18
N THR A 103 -3.20 11.29 3.91
CA THR A 103 -1.91 11.78 3.43
C THR A 103 -1.69 11.49 1.95
N SER A 104 -2.19 10.36 1.45
CA SER A 104 -2.20 10.02 0.03
C SER A 104 -3.33 9.08 -0.30
N VAL A 105 -3.75 9.12 -1.57
CA VAL A 105 -4.60 8.09 -2.16
C VAL A 105 -3.83 7.53 -3.34
N ASP A 106 -3.55 6.24 -3.33
CA ASP A 106 -2.64 5.64 -4.29
C ASP A 106 -3.31 4.47 -4.99
N ARG A 107 -3.19 4.42 -6.33
CA ARG A 107 -3.50 3.19 -7.07
C ARG A 107 -2.38 2.20 -6.85
N GLY A 108 -2.77 0.97 -6.50
CA GLY A 108 -1.82 -0.11 -6.39
C GLY A 108 -1.29 -0.53 -7.75
N ASP A 109 0.02 -0.38 -7.96
CA ASP A 109 0.80 -1.40 -8.66
C ASP A 109 1.24 -2.51 -7.66
N ASN A 110 1.17 -2.20 -6.35
CA ASN A 110 1.61 -3.04 -5.23
C ASN A 110 0.46 -3.69 -4.42
N VAL A 111 -0.79 -3.36 -4.73
CA VAL A 111 -1.93 -4.20 -4.34
C VAL A 111 -2.23 -5.04 -5.58
N ASN A 112 -2.29 -6.35 -5.43
CA ASN A 112 -2.25 -7.31 -6.55
C ASN A 112 -3.53 -7.35 -7.40
N ASP A 113 -4.29 -6.26 -7.38
CA ASP A 113 -5.52 -6.06 -8.11
C ASP A 113 -5.55 -4.62 -8.63
N ALA A 114 -5.64 -4.47 -9.95
CA ALA A 114 -5.75 -3.17 -10.62
C ALA A 114 -7.05 -2.42 -10.24
N ASN A 115 -7.93 -3.08 -9.47
CA ASN A 115 -9.20 -2.56 -8.98
C ASN A 115 -9.16 -2.10 -7.51
N THR A 116 -7.98 -2.05 -6.87
CA THR A 116 -7.83 -1.55 -5.49
C THR A 116 -7.19 -0.17 -5.41
N VAL A 117 -7.74 0.67 -4.54
CA VAL A 117 -7.21 1.99 -4.17
C VAL A 117 -6.86 2.01 -2.69
N ALA A 118 -5.62 2.37 -2.38
CA ALA A 118 -5.16 2.53 -1.01
C ALA A 118 -5.38 3.98 -0.55
N VAL A 119 -6.01 4.15 0.62
CA VAL A 119 -6.18 5.45 1.29
C VAL A 119 -5.26 5.44 2.50
N ASN A 120 -4.14 6.14 2.39
CA ASN A 120 -3.19 6.28 3.48
C ASN A 120 -3.63 7.42 4.38
N PHE A 121 -3.75 7.16 5.67
CA PHE A 121 -4.03 8.18 6.66
C PHE A 121 -3.17 8.00 7.89
N MET A 122 -2.84 9.12 8.53
CA MET A 122 -2.01 9.13 9.72
C MET A 122 -2.78 9.76 10.88
N THR A 123 -2.58 9.20 12.07
CA THR A 123 -3.04 9.80 13.31
C THR A 123 -1.85 10.33 14.10
N SER A 124 -2.07 11.42 14.83
CA SER A 124 -1.14 11.90 15.84
C SER A 124 -1.80 11.97 17.20
N SER A 125 -1.04 11.60 18.22
CA SER A 125 -1.44 11.77 19.62
C SER A 125 -0.77 13.02 20.21
N PRO A 126 -1.42 13.72 21.15
CA PRO A 126 -0.80 14.87 21.78
C PRO A 126 0.46 14.47 22.57
N SER A 127 1.48 15.34 22.51
CA SER A 127 2.66 15.25 23.36
C SER A 127 2.74 16.48 24.28
N GLY A 128 2.92 16.28 25.58
CA GLY A 128 3.06 17.37 26.54
C GLY A 128 1.72 17.91 27.07
N MET A 129 1.68 19.19 27.40
CA MET A 129 0.50 19.83 28.00
C MET A 129 -0.60 20.03 26.95
N VAL A 130 -1.82 19.58 27.25
CA VAL A 130 -2.99 19.64 26.38
C VAL A 130 -4.15 20.39 27.03
N THR A 131 -5.15 20.73 26.22
CA THR A 131 -6.42 21.28 26.70
C THR A 131 -7.39 20.16 27.08
N ASP A 132 -8.08 20.29 28.21
CA ASP A 132 -9.16 19.39 28.64
C ASP A 132 -10.47 19.71 27.91
N VAL A 133 -10.47 19.53 26.60
CA VAL A 133 -11.61 19.74 25.71
C VAL A 133 -11.91 18.44 24.98
N LEU A 134 -13.18 18.06 24.97
CA LEU A 134 -13.66 16.92 24.18
C LEU A 134 -13.54 17.25 22.69
N THR A 135 -12.82 16.43 21.95
CA THR A 135 -12.64 16.57 20.50
C THR A 135 -13.07 15.30 19.77
N GLN A 136 -13.31 15.43 18.48
CA GLN A 136 -13.59 14.34 17.55
C GLN A 136 -12.85 14.63 16.23
N PRO A 137 -11.53 14.39 16.14
CA PRO A 137 -10.76 14.70 14.94
C PRO A 137 -11.21 13.89 13.71
N TYR A 138 -11.24 14.55 12.56
CA TYR A 138 -11.66 13.95 11.29
C TYR A 138 -10.97 14.60 10.08
N HIS A 139 -10.93 13.87 8.97
CA HIS A 139 -10.58 14.38 7.64
C HIS A 139 -11.51 13.74 6.59
N ILE A 140 -12.16 14.58 5.78
CA ILE A 140 -13.10 14.21 4.73
C ILE A 140 -12.58 14.77 3.41
N ILE A 141 -12.43 13.91 2.41
CA ILE A 141 -11.93 14.25 1.08
C ILE A 141 -12.92 13.81 0.00
N ARG A 142 -12.87 14.46 -1.16
CA ARG A 142 -13.41 13.93 -2.41
C ARG A 142 -12.30 13.67 -3.41
N LEU A 143 -12.54 12.74 -4.30
CA LEU A 143 -11.65 12.40 -5.38
C LEU A 143 -12.45 11.88 -6.56
N ASP A 144 -11.91 12.05 -7.76
CA ASP A 144 -12.48 11.46 -8.96
C ASP A 144 -12.48 9.94 -8.84
N VAL A 145 -13.59 9.32 -9.25
CA VAL A 145 -13.74 7.88 -9.41
C VAL A 145 -12.69 7.45 -10.43
N PRO A 146 -11.70 6.68 -9.98
CA PRO A 146 -10.62 6.25 -10.84
C PRO A 146 -11.13 5.29 -11.94
N THR A 147 -11.46 5.79 -13.13
CA THR A 147 -11.89 4.95 -14.27
C THR A 147 -10.77 4.01 -14.70
N THR A 148 -11.03 2.70 -14.69
CA THR A 148 -10.14 1.70 -15.27
C THR A 148 -10.38 1.66 -16.78
N THR A 149 -9.32 1.52 -17.58
CA THR A 149 -9.39 1.45 -19.05
C THR A 149 -10.00 0.14 -19.55
N THR A 150 -10.53 -0.70 -18.68
CA THR A 150 -11.25 -1.92 -19.04
C THR A 150 -12.24 -2.24 -17.93
N THR A 151 -13.52 -2.19 -18.28
CA THR A 151 -14.69 -2.56 -17.47
C THR A 151 -15.34 -1.42 -16.68
N SER A 152 -16.59 -1.19 -17.04
CA SER A 152 -17.58 -0.28 -16.44
C SER A 152 -18.08 -0.80 -15.10
N ASP A 153 -17.19 -1.04 -14.14
CA ASP A 153 -17.59 -1.56 -12.83
C ASP A 153 -17.32 -0.51 -11.76
N ASN A 154 -18.41 0.01 -11.18
CA ASN A 154 -18.39 0.93 -10.02
C ASN A 154 -17.91 0.25 -8.72
N ASN A 155 -17.07 -0.79 -8.81
CA ASN A 155 -16.70 -1.70 -7.73
C ASN A 155 -15.20 -1.60 -7.37
N LEU A 156 -14.64 -0.39 -7.33
CA LEU A 156 -13.27 -0.18 -6.85
C LEU A 156 -13.21 -0.51 -5.36
N GLU A 157 -12.34 -1.43 -4.99
CA GLU A 157 -12.10 -1.75 -3.58
C GLU A 157 -11.28 -0.62 -2.94
N ILE A 158 -11.76 -0.07 -1.82
CA ILE A 158 -11.04 0.95 -1.06
C ILE A 158 -10.45 0.28 0.18
N VAL A 159 -9.12 0.30 0.27
CA VAL A 159 -8.38 -0.22 1.43
C VAL A 159 -7.83 0.95 2.22
N PHE A 160 -8.19 1.01 3.50
CA PHE A 160 -7.70 2.03 4.41
C PHE A 160 -6.40 1.56 5.07
N VAL A 161 -5.33 2.33 4.87
CA VAL A 161 -4.00 2.06 5.42
C VAL A 161 -3.72 3.11 6.49
N GLY A 162 -3.91 2.72 7.75
CA GLY A 162 -3.70 3.59 8.90
C GLY A 162 -2.28 3.51 9.46
N SER A 163 -1.67 4.67 9.72
CA SER A 163 -0.41 4.80 10.45
C SER A 163 -0.66 5.55 11.77
N VAL A 164 -0.24 4.94 12.89
CA VAL A 164 -0.17 5.60 14.20
C VAL A 164 1.22 6.25 14.29
N ASP A 165 1.29 7.58 14.42
CA ASP A 165 2.49 8.40 14.60
C ASP A 165 3.76 7.99 13.79
N PRO A 166 4.25 8.83 12.85
CA PRO A 166 5.33 8.49 11.90
C PRO A 166 6.69 8.17 12.55
N VAL A 167 6.81 8.35 13.87
CA VAL A 167 8.03 8.05 14.65
C VAL A 167 8.06 6.59 15.12
N SER A 168 6.98 5.81 14.95
CA SER A 168 6.85 4.47 15.56
C SER A 168 6.58 3.30 14.61
N GLN A 169 6.35 3.53 13.32
CA GLN A 169 6.19 2.42 12.38
C GLN A 169 7.55 2.01 11.77
N PRO A 170 7.96 0.73 11.87
CA PRO A 170 8.97 0.22 10.97
C PRO A 170 8.47 0.41 9.53
N PRO A 171 9.38 0.66 8.56
CA PRO A 171 8.98 0.86 7.17
C PRO A 171 8.06 -0.28 6.71
N PRO A 172 7.04 -0.01 5.87
CA PRO A 172 6.16 -1.04 5.36
C PRO A 172 6.99 -2.22 4.83
N PRO A 173 6.57 -3.48 5.04
CA PRO A 173 7.35 -4.63 4.63
C PRO A 173 7.71 -4.51 3.15
N THR A 174 8.99 -4.26 2.88
CA THR A 174 9.50 -4.19 1.51
C THR A 174 9.83 -5.57 0.96
N THR A 175 9.37 -6.62 1.62
CA THR A 175 9.70 -8.00 1.30
C THR A 175 8.43 -8.83 1.18
N MET A 176 8.32 -9.59 0.09
CA MET A 176 7.25 -10.55 -0.13
C MET A 176 7.80 -11.96 -0.14
N LYS A 177 7.18 -12.84 0.65
CA LYS A 177 7.57 -14.24 0.75
C LYS A 177 6.75 -15.09 -0.21
N PHE A 178 7.43 -16.02 -0.87
CA PHE A 178 6.83 -17.08 -1.67
C PHE A 178 7.17 -18.44 -1.07
N ILE A 179 6.21 -19.34 -1.15
CA ILE A 179 6.37 -20.77 -0.90
C ILE A 179 6.53 -21.43 -2.26
N ILE A 180 7.64 -22.12 -2.47
CA ILE A 180 7.85 -22.93 -3.67
C ILE A 180 7.91 -24.40 -3.30
N THR A 181 7.11 -25.24 -3.96
CA THR A 181 7.19 -26.69 -3.76
C THR A 181 8.13 -27.31 -4.80
N VAL A 182 8.88 -28.32 -4.39
CA VAL A 182 9.80 -29.11 -5.22
C VAL A 182 9.47 -30.60 -5.07
N ALA A 183 10.14 -31.48 -5.82
CA ALA A 183 9.99 -32.93 -5.60
C ALA A 183 10.65 -33.36 -4.27
N ASP A 184 10.17 -34.46 -3.66
CA ASP A 184 10.70 -34.97 -2.39
C ASP A 184 12.19 -35.34 -2.44
N ASP A 185 12.66 -35.77 -3.61
CA ASP A 185 14.05 -36.15 -3.90
C ASP A 185 14.86 -35.02 -4.57
N ALA A 186 14.30 -33.81 -4.65
CA ALA A 186 14.96 -32.69 -5.32
C ALA A 186 16.23 -32.24 -4.56
N ASP A 187 17.24 -31.84 -5.33
CA ASP A 187 18.42 -31.14 -4.82
C ASP A 187 18.05 -29.70 -4.47
N LYS A 188 17.55 -29.51 -3.24
CA LYS A 188 17.09 -28.22 -2.72
C LYS A 188 18.20 -27.17 -2.65
N ASP A 189 19.46 -27.59 -2.49
CA ASP A 189 20.61 -26.67 -2.42
C ASP A 189 20.99 -26.16 -3.82
N ALA A 190 20.92 -27.01 -4.84
CA ALA A 190 21.08 -26.59 -6.22
C ALA A 190 19.96 -25.63 -6.65
N ILE A 191 18.70 -25.94 -6.30
CA ILE A 191 17.54 -25.08 -6.60
C ILE A 191 17.67 -23.73 -5.89
N ARG A 192 18.02 -23.73 -4.60
CA ARG A 192 18.33 -22.52 -3.83
C ARG A 192 19.40 -21.67 -4.54
N SER A 193 20.50 -22.29 -4.95
CA SER A 193 21.62 -21.58 -5.60
C SER A 193 21.21 -20.92 -6.91
N GLU A 194 20.25 -21.48 -7.65
CA GLU A 194 19.69 -20.85 -8.85
C GLU A 194 18.75 -19.69 -8.49
N ILE A 195 17.93 -19.84 -7.45
CA ILE A 195 17.00 -18.80 -7.00
C ILE A 195 17.74 -17.59 -6.45
N GLU A 196 18.82 -17.79 -5.68
CA GLU A 196 19.65 -16.70 -5.13
C GLU A 196 20.29 -15.83 -6.22
N LYS A 197 20.36 -16.31 -7.47
CA LYS A 197 20.85 -15.53 -8.63
C LYS A 197 19.76 -14.65 -9.26
N LEU A 198 18.49 -14.88 -8.95
CA LEU A 198 17.39 -14.12 -9.50
C LEU A 198 17.41 -12.68 -8.99
N ALA A 199 17.06 -11.74 -9.85
CA ALA A 199 16.95 -10.34 -9.46
C ALA A 199 15.92 -10.17 -8.34
N ALA A 200 16.22 -9.30 -7.39
CA ALA A 200 15.36 -8.94 -6.26
C ALA A 200 15.12 -10.03 -5.20
N VAL A 201 15.70 -11.24 -5.31
CA VAL A 201 15.68 -12.20 -4.19
C VAL A 201 16.57 -11.68 -3.06
N THR A 202 16.02 -11.64 -1.84
CA THR A 202 16.72 -11.18 -0.63
C THR A 202 17.05 -12.31 0.32
N HIS A 203 16.24 -13.36 0.33
CA HIS A 203 16.44 -14.52 1.19
C HIS A 203 15.85 -15.79 0.56
N VAL A 204 16.52 -16.92 0.77
CA VAL A 204 15.99 -18.25 0.43
C VAL A 204 16.19 -19.14 1.64
N GLU A 205 15.09 -19.67 2.15
CA GLU A 205 15.08 -20.60 3.27
C GLU A 205 14.72 -21.99 2.77
N VAL A 206 15.61 -22.95 3.00
CA VAL A 206 15.38 -24.35 2.64
C VAL A 206 14.81 -25.09 3.84
N MET A 207 13.65 -25.70 3.68
CA MET A 207 13.08 -26.54 4.73
C MET A 207 13.69 -27.93 4.66
N SER A 208 14.40 -28.38 5.70
CA SER A 208 15.08 -29.67 5.70
C SER A 208 14.12 -30.85 5.52
N SER A 209 12.99 -30.84 6.23
CA SER A 209 12.05 -31.96 6.30
C SER A 209 10.84 -31.85 5.38
N LEU A 210 10.66 -30.72 4.69
CA LEU A 210 9.49 -30.46 3.84
C LEU A 210 9.94 -30.23 2.39
N PRO A 211 9.12 -30.61 1.39
CA PRO A 211 9.44 -30.46 -0.01
C PRO A 211 9.13 -29.04 -0.53
N PHE A 212 9.44 -28.02 0.27
CA PHE A 212 9.28 -26.62 -0.15
C PHE A 212 10.40 -25.74 0.40
N LEU A 213 10.57 -24.58 -0.24
CA LEU A 213 11.46 -23.51 0.19
C LEU A 213 10.64 -22.24 0.37
N PHE A 214 11.11 -21.34 1.23
CA PHE A 214 10.64 -19.95 1.23
C PHE A 214 11.60 -19.09 0.42
N VAL A 215 11.05 -18.15 -0.33
CA VAL A 215 11.81 -17.17 -1.10
C VAL A 215 11.27 -15.78 -0.82
N ASP A 216 12.11 -14.91 -0.26
CA ASP A 216 11.77 -13.52 -0.05
C ASP A 216 12.29 -12.67 -1.21
N PHE A 217 11.42 -11.80 -1.73
CA PHE A 217 11.73 -10.81 -2.77
C PHE A 217 11.58 -9.39 -2.24
N ASP A 218 12.47 -8.50 -2.67
CA ASP A 218 12.39 -7.05 -2.48
C ASP A 218 11.30 -6.45 -3.38
N LEU A 219 10.17 -6.06 -2.77
CA LEU A 219 9.02 -5.46 -3.44
C LEU A 219 9.33 -4.11 -4.09
N ASN A 220 10.43 -3.44 -3.71
CA ASN A 220 10.84 -2.21 -4.40
C ASN A 220 11.48 -2.48 -5.78
N LYS A 221 11.85 -3.73 -6.05
CA LYS A 221 12.60 -4.11 -7.27
C LYS A 221 11.80 -4.99 -8.22
N ILE A 222 10.76 -5.68 -7.73
CA ILE A 222 9.97 -6.60 -8.54
C ILE A 222 8.52 -6.69 -8.06
N GLY A 223 7.58 -6.77 -8.99
CA GLY A 223 6.17 -7.01 -8.67
C GLY A 223 5.85 -8.49 -8.44
N ARG A 224 4.82 -8.79 -7.64
CA ARG A 224 4.43 -10.19 -7.28
C ARG A 224 4.26 -11.11 -8.49
N LYS A 225 3.57 -10.64 -9.54
CA LYS A 225 3.30 -11.45 -10.74
C LYS A 225 4.60 -11.83 -11.43
N GLU A 226 5.52 -10.88 -11.54
CA GLU A 226 6.83 -11.08 -12.15
C GLU A 226 7.70 -12.00 -11.28
N ALA A 227 7.74 -11.79 -9.97
CA ALA A 227 8.44 -12.68 -9.03
C ALA A 227 7.93 -14.12 -9.11
N LYS A 228 6.61 -14.31 -9.15
CA LYS A 228 5.97 -15.62 -9.34
C LYS A 228 6.36 -16.27 -10.67
N GLU A 229 6.39 -15.49 -11.75
CA GLU A 229 6.80 -15.98 -13.07
C GLU A 229 8.28 -16.35 -13.12
N LEU A 230 9.16 -15.57 -12.48
CA LEU A 230 10.60 -15.89 -12.37
C LEU A 230 10.82 -17.21 -11.63
N LEU A 231 10.18 -17.38 -10.47
CA LEU A 231 10.26 -18.61 -9.70
C LEU A 231 9.74 -19.82 -10.48
N GLY A 232 8.63 -19.66 -11.21
CA GLY A 232 8.06 -20.74 -12.03
C GLY A 232 8.94 -21.18 -13.20
N LYS A 233 9.93 -20.37 -13.59
CA LYS A 233 10.91 -20.72 -14.64
C LYS A 233 12.14 -21.45 -14.08
N VAL A 234 12.31 -21.50 -12.76
CA VAL A 234 13.44 -22.20 -12.13
C VAL A 234 13.23 -23.71 -12.27
N LYS A 235 14.24 -24.38 -12.83
CA LYS A 235 14.21 -25.83 -13.01
C LYS A 235 14.10 -26.53 -11.65
N GLY A 236 13.12 -27.41 -11.50
CA GLY A 236 12.88 -28.17 -10.27
C GLY A 236 11.80 -27.59 -9.36
N VAL A 237 11.26 -26.41 -9.68
CA VAL A 237 10.09 -25.84 -9.01
C VAL A 237 8.81 -26.43 -9.60
N ASN A 238 7.94 -26.95 -8.73
CA ASN A 238 6.64 -27.53 -9.10
C ASN A 238 5.50 -26.51 -8.98
N THR A 239 5.44 -25.79 -7.86
CA THR A 239 4.41 -24.78 -7.60
C THR A 239 5.04 -23.53 -6.98
N VAL A 240 4.36 -22.41 -7.15
CA VAL A 240 4.75 -21.12 -6.57
C VAL A 240 3.50 -20.43 -6.02
N GLU A 241 3.50 -20.23 -4.71
CA GLU A 241 2.43 -19.58 -3.97
C GLU A 241 3.01 -18.43 -3.17
N ALA A 242 2.26 -17.35 -3.02
CA ALA A 242 2.67 -16.28 -2.12
C ALA A 242 2.28 -16.65 -0.70
N ASP A 243 3.15 -16.38 0.26
CA ASP A 243 2.78 -16.42 1.67
C ASP A 243 1.74 -15.32 1.94
N SER A 244 0.66 -15.68 2.62
CA SER A 244 -0.57 -14.86 2.72
C SER A 244 -0.51 -13.81 3.81
#